data_AF-G7WQF0-F1
#
_entry.id   AF-G7WQF0-F1
#
_cell.length_a   1.000
_cell.length_b   1.000
_cell.length_c   1.000
_cell.angle_alpha   90.00
_cell.angle_beta   90.00
_cell.angle_gamma   90.00
#
_symmetry.space_group_name_H-M   'P 1'
#
loop_
_entity.id
_entity.type
_entity.pdbx_description
1 polymer ?
#
loop_
_entity_poly.entity_id
_entity_poly.type
_entity_poly.pdbx_seq_one_letter_code
_entity_poly.pdbx_strand_id
1 'polypeptide(L)'
;MQKSLLLLGLLFFTAALASGQTCYEPSQESEGLDDPVDGSEGISLSDLGELLLFESRAYGFAVAYPSAWTAEEADPNDLGIVAGFLPPGENLIDPDNYVTVQIEDLPGGTNLPEYTEAVLANLRSSYDDFEVLAEGEMKISEEPATVIGYGATVEGTAYQVLLAYTIKEDRAYVITYRALAERYSEFEDDAKRMINSFSLS
;
A
#
# COMPACT_ATOMS: atom_id res chain seq x y z
N MET A 1 -27.95 -3.82 14.46
CA MET A 1 -27.00 -2.68 14.45
C MET A 1 -26.11 -2.88 13.24
N GLN A 2 -26.33 -2.11 12.19
CA GLN A 2 -25.51 -2.16 10.98
C GLN A 2 -24.25 -1.35 11.28
N LYS A 3 -23.12 -2.02 11.53
CA LYS A 3 -21.83 -1.35 11.61
C LYS A 3 -21.56 -0.77 10.22
N SER A 4 -21.51 0.55 10.12
CA SER A 4 -21.13 1.23 8.89
C SER A 4 -19.70 0.84 8.55
N LEU A 5 -19.47 0.33 7.35
CA LEU A 5 -18.14 0.11 6.79
C LEU A 5 -17.50 1.51 6.64
N LEU A 6 -16.45 1.78 7.39
CA LEU A 6 -15.74 3.06 7.37
C LEU A 6 -14.42 2.87 6.61
N LEU A 7 -14.48 2.86 5.27
CA LEU A 7 -13.29 3.13 4.45
C LEU A 7 -13.16 4.65 4.29
N LEU A 8 -12.66 5.33 5.31
CA LEU A 8 -12.29 6.74 5.19
C LEU A 8 -10.77 6.84 5.23
N GLY A 9 -10.16 7.02 4.06
CA GLY A 9 -8.74 7.29 3.93
C GLY A 9 -8.43 8.72 4.40
N LEU A 10 -8.00 8.87 5.65
CA LEU A 10 -7.12 9.94 6.09
C LEU A 10 -6.32 9.42 7.29
N LEU A 11 -5.04 9.14 7.08
CA LEU A 11 -4.12 8.70 8.13
C LEU A 11 -3.28 9.89 8.59
N PHE A 12 -3.26 10.15 9.88
CA PHE A 12 -2.21 10.93 10.52
C PHE A 12 -1.18 9.94 11.07
N PHE A 13 0.01 9.86 10.47
CA PHE A 13 1.14 9.19 11.09
C PHE A 13 1.84 10.19 12.02
N THR A 14 1.75 9.98 13.34
CA THR A 14 2.50 10.78 14.31
C THR A 14 3.89 10.18 14.52
N ALA A 15 4.91 10.74 13.86
CA ALA A 15 6.29 10.35 14.11
C ALA A 15 6.75 10.78 15.53
N ALA A 16 7.11 9.80 16.36
CA ALA A 16 7.85 10.06 17.59
C ALA A 16 9.33 10.33 17.26
N LEU A 17 9.75 11.60 17.33
CA LEU A 17 11.15 12.00 17.14
C LEU A 17 12.03 11.48 18.28
N ALA A 18 12.67 10.33 18.08
CA ALA A 18 13.83 9.94 18.87
C ALA A 18 15.07 10.66 18.32
N SER A 19 15.53 11.65 19.08
CA SER A 19 16.75 12.41 18.83
C SER A 19 17.98 11.55 19.11
N GLY A 20 18.90 11.49 18.15
CA GLY A 20 20.22 10.86 18.30
C GLY A 20 21.25 11.58 17.43
N GLN A 21 22.11 12.37 18.09
CA GLN A 21 23.16 13.19 17.51
C GLN A 21 24.36 12.39 16.97
N THR A 22 24.91 12.89 15.84
CA THR A 22 26.34 13.01 15.44
C THR A 22 27.16 11.71 15.31
N CYS A 23 27.95 11.52 14.25
CA CYS A 23 29.27 12.15 14.12
C CYS A 23 29.73 12.30 12.66
N TYR A 24 30.39 13.43 12.42
CA TYR A 24 31.22 13.78 11.28
C TYR A 24 32.62 13.15 11.45
N GLU A 25 33.30 12.77 10.35
CA GLU A 25 34.72 13.12 10.08
C GLU A 25 35.13 12.74 8.63
N PRO A 26 36.15 13.41 8.03
CA PRO A 26 36.20 13.65 6.58
C PRO A 26 37.42 13.08 5.82
N SER A 27 37.40 13.33 4.49
CA SER A 27 38.47 13.23 3.46
C SER A 27 38.78 11.82 2.95
N GLN A 28 38.93 11.59 1.65
CA GLN A 28 40.06 12.03 0.80
C GLN A 28 39.66 12.24 -0.67
N GLU A 29 40.25 13.26 -1.31
CA GLU A 29 40.38 13.42 -2.77
C GLU A 29 41.36 12.38 -3.35
N SER A 30 41.06 11.87 -4.55
CA SER A 30 42.09 11.50 -5.52
C SER A 30 41.55 11.67 -6.94
N GLU A 31 42.19 12.55 -7.71
CA GLU A 31 41.97 12.76 -9.14
C GLU A 31 42.58 11.62 -9.98
N GLY A 32 41.97 11.30 -11.14
CA GLY A 32 42.73 10.97 -12.36
C GLY A 32 42.43 9.67 -13.10
N LEU A 33 41.61 9.82 -14.17
CA LEU A 33 41.86 9.40 -15.56
C LEU A 33 41.62 7.95 -16.05
N ASP A 34 40.96 7.95 -17.22
CA ASP A 34 40.94 6.99 -18.33
C ASP A 34 39.89 5.85 -18.34
N ASP A 35 38.77 6.15 -19.00
CA ASP A 35 37.83 5.20 -19.59
C ASP A 35 38.53 4.27 -20.60
N PRO A 36 38.15 2.99 -20.58
CA PRO A 36 37.81 2.30 -21.80
C PRO A 36 36.32 1.98 -21.82
N VAL A 37 35.65 2.48 -22.85
CA VAL A 37 34.31 2.09 -23.30
C VAL A 37 34.20 0.57 -23.33
N ASP A 38 33.50 0.00 -22.36
CA ASP A 38 32.95 -1.34 -22.44
C ASP A 38 31.44 -1.23 -22.56
N GLY A 39 30.96 -1.47 -23.78
CA GLY A 39 29.55 -1.63 -24.09
C GLY A 39 29.05 -2.94 -23.50
N SER A 40 28.76 -2.91 -22.20
CA SER A 40 27.89 -3.87 -21.55
C SER A 40 26.88 -3.06 -20.76
N GLU A 41 25.69 -2.86 -21.34
CA GLU A 41 24.49 -2.59 -20.56
C GLU A 41 24.16 -3.85 -19.74
N GLY A 42 25.04 -4.17 -18.80
CA GLY A 42 24.69 -4.97 -17.66
C GLY A 42 23.82 -4.08 -16.80
N ILE A 43 22.51 -4.30 -16.88
CA ILE A 43 21.58 -3.90 -15.81
C ILE A 43 22.26 -4.26 -14.49
N SER A 44 22.57 -3.23 -13.69
CA SER A 44 23.18 -3.45 -12.39
C SER A 44 22.20 -4.30 -11.59
N LEU A 45 22.68 -5.30 -10.86
CA LEU A 45 21.82 -6.03 -9.91
C LEU A 45 21.24 -5.09 -8.82
N SER A 46 21.74 -3.85 -8.73
CA SER A 46 21.17 -2.73 -7.97
C SER A 46 19.85 -2.19 -8.55
N ASP A 47 19.60 -2.37 -9.85
CA ASP A 47 18.37 -1.97 -10.53
C ASP A 47 17.25 -3.03 -10.39
N LEU A 48 17.60 -4.22 -9.91
CA LEU A 48 16.63 -5.20 -9.43
C LEU A 48 16.34 -4.87 -7.97
N GLY A 49 15.37 -3.98 -7.74
CA GLY A 49 15.01 -3.48 -6.42
C GLY A 49 14.97 -4.58 -5.37
N GLU A 50 15.85 -4.47 -4.37
CA GLU A 50 15.88 -5.37 -3.22
C GLU A 50 14.51 -5.30 -2.51
N LEU A 51 13.87 -6.45 -2.28
CA LEU A 51 12.61 -6.54 -1.55
C LEU A 51 12.89 -6.82 -0.07
N LEU A 52 12.22 -6.09 0.80
CA LEU A 52 12.16 -6.36 2.24
C LEU A 52 10.85 -7.09 2.57
N LEU A 53 10.79 -7.73 3.72
CA LEU A 53 9.60 -8.43 4.21
C LEU A 53 9.05 -7.74 5.45
N PHE A 54 7.79 -7.32 5.38
CA PHE A 54 7.03 -6.87 6.53
C PHE A 54 6.18 -8.04 7.03
N GLU A 55 6.28 -8.38 8.32
CA GLU A 55 5.49 -9.45 8.95
C GLU A 55 4.67 -8.88 10.11
N SER A 56 3.34 -9.00 10.03
CA SER A 56 2.48 -8.73 11.18
C SER A 56 1.99 -10.03 11.78
N ARG A 57 2.67 -10.49 12.84
CA ARG A 57 2.27 -11.70 13.56
C ARG A 57 0.92 -11.53 14.26
N ALA A 58 0.61 -10.32 14.73
CA ALA A 58 -0.64 -10.03 15.43
C ALA A 58 -1.85 -10.22 14.51
N TYR A 59 -1.72 -9.82 13.24
CA TYR A 59 -2.80 -9.89 12.26
C TYR A 59 -2.67 -11.08 11.30
N GLY A 60 -1.56 -11.83 11.36
CA GLY A 60 -1.38 -13.08 10.61
C GLY A 60 -1.13 -12.86 9.12
N PHE A 61 -0.37 -11.83 8.75
CA PHE A 61 -0.02 -11.59 7.36
C PHE A 61 1.45 -11.17 7.18
N ALA A 62 1.95 -11.31 5.95
CA ALA A 62 3.23 -10.78 5.53
C ALA A 62 3.16 -10.20 4.11
N VAL A 63 3.99 -9.18 3.83
CA VAL A 63 4.06 -8.47 2.55
C VAL A 63 5.51 -8.22 2.18
N ALA A 64 5.91 -8.61 0.97
CA ALA A 64 7.18 -8.18 0.41
C ALA A 64 7.02 -6.80 -0.23
N TYR A 65 7.94 -5.88 0.07
CA TYR A 65 7.86 -4.49 -0.39
C TYR A 65 9.22 -3.99 -0.87
N PRO A 66 9.29 -3.01 -1.79
CA PRO A 66 10.57 -2.48 -2.24
C PRO A 66 11.33 -1.84 -1.08
N SER A 67 12.62 -2.14 -0.95
CA SER A 67 13.50 -1.60 0.10
C SER A 67 13.60 -0.07 0.14
N ALA A 68 13.32 0.59 -0.98
CA ALA A 68 13.26 2.05 -1.08
C ALA A 68 12.00 2.65 -0.42
N TRP A 69 10.98 1.84 -0.18
CA TRP A 69 9.75 2.27 0.49
C TRP A 69 9.92 2.20 2.01
N THR A 70 9.25 3.12 2.71
CA THR A 70 9.17 3.09 4.17
C THR A 70 7.94 2.28 4.58
N ALA A 71 8.10 1.33 5.50
CA ALA A 71 7.01 0.52 6.02
C ALA A 71 6.85 0.76 7.54
N GLU A 72 5.62 0.93 8.00
CA GLU A 72 5.30 1.18 9.40
C GLU A 72 4.07 0.37 9.85
N GLU A 73 4.12 -0.16 11.08
CA GLU A 73 2.92 -0.61 11.79
C GLU A 73 2.11 0.64 12.18
N ALA A 74 0.79 0.57 12.00
CA ALA A 74 -0.09 1.66 12.39
C ALA A 74 -0.40 1.59 13.89
N ASP A 75 -0.44 2.76 14.53
CA ASP A 75 -1.02 2.90 15.86
C ASP A 75 -2.51 2.52 15.85
N PRO A 76 -3.09 2.09 16.98
CA PRO A 76 -4.52 1.79 17.07
C PRO A 76 -5.38 2.95 16.55
N ASN A 77 -6.25 2.65 15.59
CA ASN A 77 -7.11 3.64 14.93
C ASN A 77 -8.49 3.04 14.63
N ASP A 78 -9.48 3.91 14.45
CA ASP A 78 -10.87 3.53 14.20
C ASP A 78 -11.12 3.03 12.76
N LEU A 79 -10.13 3.17 11.87
CA LEU A 79 -10.20 2.72 10.48
C LEU A 79 -9.81 1.25 10.34
N GLY A 80 -9.21 0.64 11.37
CA GLY A 80 -8.70 -0.73 11.30
C GLY A 80 -7.45 -0.88 10.42
N ILE A 81 -6.75 0.21 10.12
CA ILE A 81 -5.48 0.17 9.40
C ILE A 81 -4.42 -0.37 10.34
N VAL A 82 -3.63 -1.32 9.88
CA VAL A 82 -2.63 -2.03 10.71
C VAL A 82 -1.21 -1.88 10.17
N ALA A 83 -1.05 -1.53 8.90
CA ALA A 83 0.24 -1.25 8.29
C ALA A 83 0.11 -0.23 7.16
N GLY A 84 1.14 0.60 6.99
CA GLY A 84 1.29 1.55 5.90
C GLY A 84 2.66 1.43 5.23
N PHE A 85 2.68 1.71 3.93
CA PHE A 85 3.89 1.70 3.11
C PHE A 85 3.91 2.96 2.24
N LEU A 86 5.00 3.71 2.31
CA LEU A 86 5.17 4.98 1.63
C LEU A 86 6.29 4.88 0.57
N PRO A 87 6.02 5.30 -0.68
CA PRO A 87 7.05 5.38 -1.70
C PRO A 87 8.10 6.44 -1.37
N PRO A 88 9.30 6.35 -1.96
CA PRO A 88 10.36 7.33 -1.72
C PRO A 88 9.92 8.74 -2.13
N GLY A 89 10.23 9.72 -1.28
CA GLY A 89 9.91 11.14 -1.53
C GLY A 89 8.51 11.58 -1.07
N GLU A 90 7.70 10.67 -0.52
CA GLU A 90 6.37 11.00 0.00
C GLU A 90 6.41 11.75 1.35
N ASN A 91 5.38 12.54 1.62
CA ASN A 91 5.21 13.19 2.91
C ASN A 91 4.80 12.16 3.98
N LEU A 92 5.51 12.13 5.11
CA LEU A 92 5.24 11.19 6.20
C LEU A 92 3.96 11.52 7.00
N ILE A 93 3.50 12.77 6.99
CA ILE A 93 2.36 13.22 7.81
C ILE A 93 1.05 13.12 7.03
N ASP A 94 1.07 13.51 5.75
CA ASP A 94 -0.10 13.55 4.87
C ASP A 94 0.32 13.08 3.46
N PRO A 95 0.52 11.75 3.29
CA PRO A 95 0.92 11.17 2.01
C PRO A 95 -0.27 11.14 1.04
N ASP A 96 -0.02 11.55 -0.20
CA ASP A 96 -0.95 11.37 -1.30
C ASP A 96 -0.89 9.94 -1.87
N ASN A 97 0.29 9.34 -1.86
CA ASN A 97 0.59 8.05 -2.47
C ASN A 97 1.05 7.04 -1.43
N TYR A 98 0.32 5.93 -1.28
CA TYR A 98 0.63 4.94 -0.26
C TYR A 98 -0.02 3.58 -0.56
N VAL A 99 0.51 2.54 0.09
CA VAL A 99 -0.18 1.27 0.26
C VAL A 99 -0.54 1.08 1.73
N THR A 100 -1.77 0.68 2.04
CA THR A 100 -2.20 0.34 3.40
C THR A 100 -2.76 -1.07 3.47
N VAL A 101 -2.64 -1.69 4.64
CA VAL A 101 -3.36 -2.92 4.99
C VAL A 101 -4.35 -2.59 6.09
N GLN A 102 -5.62 -2.90 5.85
CA GLN A 102 -6.73 -2.71 6.78
C GLN A 102 -7.35 -4.07 7.11
N ILE A 103 -7.69 -4.27 8.39
CA ILE A 103 -8.36 -5.47 8.89
C ILE A 103 -9.76 -5.07 9.38
N GLU A 104 -10.77 -5.76 8.87
CA GLU A 104 -12.16 -5.54 9.28
C GLU A 104 -12.76 -6.81 9.85
N ASP A 105 -13.33 -6.72 11.06
CA ASP A 105 -14.13 -7.81 11.64
C ASP A 105 -15.52 -7.85 11.00
N LEU A 106 -15.83 -8.95 10.35
CA LEU A 106 -17.08 -9.17 9.65
C LEU A 106 -18.11 -9.87 10.55
N PRO A 107 -19.41 -9.67 10.30
CA PRO A 107 -20.43 -10.58 10.82
C PRO A 107 -20.14 -12.02 10.37
N GLY A 108 -20.34 -12.98 11.29
CA GLY A 108 -20.06 -14.38 11.00
C GLY A 108 -20.81 -14.89 9.77
N GLY A 109 -20.08 -15.53 8.84
CA GLY A 109 -20.64 -16.10 7.61
C GLY A 109 -20.80 -15.14 6.44
N THR A 110 -20.34 -13.89 6.54
CA THR A 110 -20.23 -12.99 5.38
C THR A 110 -19.33 -13.62 4.31
N ASN A 111 -19.82 -13.71 3.08
CA ASN A 111 -19.05 -14.21 1.94
C ASN A 111 -18.48 -13.06 1.08
N LEU A 112 -17.52 -13.37 0.23
CA LEU A 112 -16.81 -12.38 -0.58
C LEU A 112 -17.76 -11.58 -1.50
N PRO A 113 -18.71 -12.18 -2.24
CA PRO A 113 -19.69 -11.40 -3.02
C PRO A 113 -20.52 -10.40 -2.20
N GLU A 114 -21.05 -10.82 -1.04
CA GLU A 114 -21.81 -9.93 -0.15
C GLU A 114 -20.95 -8.76 0.36
N TYR A 115 -19.69 -9.05 0.68
CA TYR A 115 -18.73 -8.03 1.08
C TYR A 115 -18.42 -7.06 -0.07
N THR A 116 -18.19 -7.57 -1.28
CA THR A 116 -17.96 -6.76 -2.49
C THR A 116 -19.14 -5.83 -2.78
N GLU A 117 -20.38 -6.31 -2.64
CA GLU A 117 -21.56 -5.46 -2.78
C GLU A 117 -21.59 -4.32 -1.74
N ALA A 118 -21.22 -4.63 -0.49
CA ALA A 118 -21.13 -3.63 0.58
C ALA A 118 -20.03 -2.60 0.32
N VAL A 119 -18.85 -3.03 -0.15
CA VAL A 119 -17.74 -2.15 -0.55
C VAL A 119 -18.19 -1.21 -1.65
N LEU A 120 -18.77 -1.73 -2.74
CA LEU A 120 -19.25 -0.90 -3.85
C LEU A 120 -20.38 0.05 -3.45
N ALA A 121 -21.29 -0.37 -2.57
CA ALA A 121 -22.34 0.50 -2.04
C ALA A 121 -21.74 1.65 -1.21
N ASN A 122 -20.73 1.36 -0.39
CA ASN A 122 -20.03 2.36 0.39
C ASN A 122 -19.29 3.36 -0.52
N LEU A 123 -18.50 2.89 -1.48
CA LEU A 123 -17.75 3.74 -2.40
C LEU A 123 -18.67 4.70 -3.18
N ARG A 124 -19.80 4.19 -3.71
CA ARG A 124 -20.82 5.01 -4.39
C ARG A 124 -21.46 6.05 -3.48
N SER A 125 -21.54 5.80 -2.18
CA SER A 125 -22.10 6.74 -1.21
C SER A 125 -21.08 7.76 -0.70
N SER A 126 -19.79 7.42 -0.77
CA SER A 126 -18.69 8.23 -0.26
C SER A 126 -18.19 9.25 -1.28
N TYR A 127 -18.29 8.95 -2.59
CA TYR A 127 -17.78 9.82 -3.66
C TYR A 127 -18.86 10.07 -4.71
N ASP A 128 -19.21 11.35 -4.90
CA ASP A 128 -20.21 11.77 -5.89
C ASP A 128 -19.77 11.46 -7.33
N ASP A 129 -18.46 11.43 -7.57
CA ASP A 129 -17.82 11.16 -8.86
C ASP A 129 -17.19 9.76 -8.94
N PHE A 130 -17.62 8.83 -8.09
CA PHE A 130 -17.13 7.45 -8.09
C PHE A 130 -17.21 6.81 -9.48
N GLU A 131 -16.06 6.39 -10.00
CA GLU A 131 -15.94 5.69 -11.28
C GLU A 131 -15.18 4.37 -11.11
N VAL A 132 -15.81 3.26 -11.48
CA VAL A 132 -15.11 1.97 -11.58
C VAL A 132 -14.26 1.96 -12.85
N LEU A 133 -12.95 1.81 -12.68
CA LEU A 133 -11.97 1.76 -13.77
C LEU A 133 -11.58 0.31 -14.13
N ALA A 134 -11.58 -0.57 -13.14
CA ALA A 134 -11.29 -1.99 -13.32
C ALA A 134 -11.98 -2.83 -12.24
N GLU A 135 -12.40 -4.05 -12.59
CA GLU A 135 -12.83 -5.08 -11.66
C GLU A 135 -12.24 -6.42 -12.08
N GLY A 136 -11.91 -7.25 -11.09
CA GLY A 136 -11.35 -8.57 -11.36
C GLY A 136 -11.35 -9.48 -10.14
N GLU A 137 -10.97 -10.72 -10.39
CA GLU A 137 -10.78 -11.74 -9.38
C GLU A 137 -9.31 -12.14 -9.34
N MET A 138 -8.81 -12.43 -8.14
CA MET A 138 -7.48 -12.98 -7.93
C MET A 138 -7.50 -13.98 -6.77
N LYS A 139 -6.32 -14.43 -6.36
CA LYS A 139 -6.13 -15.20 -5.13
C LYS A 139 -5.10 -14.52 -4.23
N ILE A 140 -5.35 -14.54 -2.93
CA ILE A 140 -4.39 -14.15 -1.90
C ILE A 140 -4.23 -15.37 -0.98
N SER A 141 -3.05 -15.98 -0.94
CA SER A 141 -2.81 -17.23 -0.21
C SER A 141 -3.83 -18.34 -0.47
N GLU A 142 -4.15 -18.58 -1.75
CA GLU A 142 -5.20 -19.52 -2.23
C GLU A 142 -6.65 -19.14 -1.90
N GLU A 143 -6.87 -18.14 -1.04
CA GLU A 143 -8.21 -17.62 -0.79
C GLU A 143 -8.69 -16.79 -1.98
N PRO A 144 -9.95 -16.94 -2.42
CA PRO A 144 -10.55 -16.06 -3.42
C PRO A 144 -10.47 -14.60 -2.98
N ALA A 145 -10.12 -13.72 -3.90
CA ALA A 145 -9.99 -12.29 -3.66
C ALA A 145 -10.63 -11.49 -4.78
N THR A 146 -11.13 -10.31 -4.45
CA THR A 146 -11.66 -9.34 -5.41
C THR A 146 -10.68 -8.17 -5.54
N VAL A 147 -10.55 -7.67 -6.77
CA VAL A 147 -9.77 -6.48 -7.09
C VAL A 147 -10.68 -5.44 -7.73
N ILE A 148 -10.61 -4.20 -7.24
CA ILE A 148 -11.36 -3.06 -7.79
C ILE A 148 -10.40 -1.89 -7.97
N GLY A 149 -10.26 -1.43 -9.21
CA GLY A 149 -9.65 -0.15 -9.53
C GLY A 149 -10.74 0.92 -9.68
N TYR A 150 -10.61 2.06 -9.02
CA TYR A 150 -11.57 3.15 -9.14
C TYR A 150 -10.91 4.53 -9.10
N GLY A 151 -11.61 5.52 -9.67
CA GLY A 151 -11.30 6.93 -9.58
C GLY A 151 -12.28 7.65 -8.66
N ALA A 152 -11.78 8.64 -7.91
CA ALA A 152 -12.60 9.51 -7.06
C ALA A 152 -11.90 10.83 -6.76
N THR A 153 -12.68 11.88 -6.49
CA THR A 153 -12.15 13.18 -6.03
C THR A 153 -12.35 13.35 -4.53
N VAL A 154 -11.28 13.74 -3.83
CA VAL A 154 -11.30 14.08 -2.39
C VAL A 154 -10.81 15.51 -2.23
N GLU A 155 -11.66 16.38 -1.67
CA GLU A 155 -11.35 17.81 -1.46
C GLU A 155 -10.85 18.55 -2.71
N GLY A 156 -11.31 18.14 -3.90
CA GLY A 156 -10.92 18.72 -5.18
C GLY A 156 -9.67 18.10 -5.82
N THR A 157 -9.05 17.11 -5.17
CA THR A 157 -7.91 16.36 -5.67
C THR A 157 -8.34 15.00 -6.22
N ALA A 158 -7.96 14.70 -7.45
CA ALA A 158 -8.29 13.44 -8.12
C ALA A 158 -7.31 12.33 -7.73
N TYR A 159 -7.86 11.19 -7.31
CA TYR A 159 -7.10 9.99 -6.96
C TYR A 159 -7.53 8.81 -7.82
N GLN A 160 -6.58 7.91 -8.03
CA GLN A 160 -6.85 6.57 -8.52
C GLN A 160 -6.45 5.57 -7.44
N VAL A 161 -7.31 4.59 -7.22
CA VAL A 161 -7.21 3.64 -6.11
C VAL A 161 -7.34 2.23 -6.65
N LEU A 162 -6.50 1.32 -6.15
CA LEU A 162 -6.60 -0.12 -6.36
C LEU A 162 -6.83 -0.79 -5.02
N LEU A 163 -7.99 -1.41 -4.87
CA LEU A 163 -8.34 -2.28 -3.75
C LEU A 163 -8.10 -3.73 -4.16
N ALA A 164 -7.46 -4.50 -3.29
CA ALA A 164 -7.44 -5.95 -3.35
C ALA A 164 -7.80 -6.50 -1.98
N TYR A 165 -8.81 -7.36 -1.90
CA TYR A 165 -9.24 -7.90 -0.63
C TYR A 165 -9.70 -9.35 -0.70
N THR A 166 -9.50 -10.06 0.40
CA THR A 166 -9.96 -11.42 0.64
C THR A 166 -10.58 -11.53 2.02
N ILE A 167 -11.36 -12.58 2.23
CA ILE A 167 -11.95 -12.92 3.53
C ILE A 167 -11.34 -14.24 3.98
N LYS A 168 -10.78 -14.24 5.18
CA LYS A 168 -10.33 -15.46 5.86
C LYS A 168 -10.94 -15.48 7.26
N GLU A 169 -11.68 -16.54 7.54
CA GLU A 169 -12.54 -16.65 8.73
C GLU A 169 -13.59 -15.52 8.72
N ASP A 170 -13.69 -14.75 9.79
CA ASP A 170 -14.61 -13.60 9.92
C ASP A 170 -13.86 -12.27 9.78
N ARG A 171 -12.76 -12.22 9.02
CA ARG A 171 -11.96 -11.02 8.80
C ARG A 171 -11.74 -10.74 7.31
N ALA A 172 -11.99 -9.50 6.89
CA ALA A 172 -11.52 -9.00 5.61
C ALA A 172 -10.11 -8.42 5.75
N TYR A 173 -9.24 -8.77 4.82
CA TYR A 173 -7.91 -8.20 4.66
C TYR A 173 -7.96 -7.32 3.42
N VAL A 174 -7.92 -6.01 3.61
CA VAL A 174 -8.06 -5.02 2.53
C VAL A 174 -6.73 -4.34 2.31
N ILE A 175 -6.16 -4.54 1.12
CA ILE A 175 -4.94 -3.87 0.67
C ILE A 175 -5.36 -2.76 -0.28
N THR A 176 -4.99 -1.54 0.05
CA THR A 176 -5.34 -0.33 -0.72
C THR A 176 -4.08 0.32 -1.22
N TYR A 177 -3.91 0.41 -2.53
CA TYR A 177 -2.99 1.35 -3.16
C TYR A 177 -3.77 2.60 -3.56
N ARG A 178 -3.41 3.75 -2.99
CA ARG A 178 -3.94 5.05 -3.38
C ARG A 178 -2.82 5.90 -3.91
N ALA A 179 -3.08 6.65 -4.98
CA ALA A 179 -2.17 7.62 -5.53
C ALA A 179 -2.92 8.78 -6.18
N LEU A 180 -2.25 9.94 -6.33
CA LEU A 180 -2.74 11.00 -7.20
C LEU A 180 -2.96 10.41 -8.59
N ALA A 181 -4.07 10.77 -9.24
CA ALA A 181 -4.39 10.21 -10.56
C ALA A 181 -3.26 10.44 -11.58
N GLU A 182 -2.57 11.60 -11.50
CA GLU A 182 -1.43 11.93 -12.37
C GLU A 182 -0.13 11.17 -12.05
N ARG A 183 0.01 10.62 -10.84
CA ARG A 183 1.18 9.85 -10.39
C ARG A 183 0.89 8.36 -10.23
N TYR A 184 -0.33 7.90 -10.52
CA TYR A 184 -0.72 6.52 -10.28
C TYR A 184 0.20 5.51 -10.96
N SER A 185 0.62 5.77 -12.20
CA SER A 185 1.52 4.88 -12.95
C SER A 185 2.97 4.89 -12.45
N GLU A 186 3.38 5.86 -11.62
CA GLU A 186 4.73 5.94 -11.05
C GLU A 186 5.02 4.76 -10.13
N PHE A 187 4.03 4.33 -9.34
CA PHE A 187 4.17 3.28 -8.32
C PHE A 187 3.24 2.08 -8.52
N GLU A 188 2.50 2.04 -9.64
CA GLU A 188 1.53 0.98 -9.91
C GLU A 188 2.16 -0.42 -9.90
N ASP A 189 3.32 -0.58 -10.55
CA ASP A 189 4.00 -1.87 -10.64
C ASP A 189 4.55 -2.31 -9.27
N ASP A 190 5.04 -1.38 -8.45
CA ASP A 190 5.46 -1.65 -7.06
C ASP A 190 4.27 -2.12 -6.22
N ALA A 191 3.19 -1.35 -6.24
CA ALA A 191 1.98 -1.66 -5.48
C ALA A 191 1.37 -3.01 -5.88
N LYS A 192 1.30 -3.32 -7.19
CA LYS A 192 0.84 -4.62 -7.67
C LYS A 192 1.75 -5.76 -7.22
N ARG A 193 3.08 -5.57 -7.21
CA ARG A 193 4.01 -6.57 -6.68
C ARG A 193 3.80 -6.80 -5.20
N MET A 194 3.57 -5.74 -4.43
CA MET A 194 3.24 -5.84 -3.00
C MET A 194 1.95 -6.62 -2.77
N ILE A 195 0.86 -6.26 -3.47
CA ILE A 195 -0.43 -6.96 -3.41
C ILE A 195 -0.27 -8.45 -3.76
N ASN A 196 0.45 -8.77 -4.84
CA ASN A 196 0.69 -10.16 -5.26
C ASN A 196 1.58 -10.95 -4.29
N SER A 197 2.42 -10.27 -3.50
CA SER A 197 3.25 -10.90 -2.48
C SER A 197 2.52 -11.16 -1.17
N PHE A 198 1.34 -10.58 -0.99
CA PHE A 198 0.60 -10.65 0.25
C PHE A 198 0.29 -12.10 0.60
N SER A 199 0.63 -12.48 1.83
CA SER A 199 0.42 -13.83 2.32
C SER A 199 -0.25 -13.84 3.68
N LEU A 200 -1.19 -14.76 3.85
CA LEU A 200 -1.88 -15.04 5.09
C LEU A 200 -1.25 -16.24 5.78
N SER A 201 -1.04 -16.11 7.09
CA SER A 201 -0.54 -17.16 7.99
C SER A 201 -1.68 -17.99 8.57
#